data_AF-A0A259NJI0-F1
#
_entry.id   AF-A0A259NJI0-F1
#
_cell.length_a   1.000
_cell.length_b   1.000
_cell.length_c   1.000
_cell.angle_alpha   90.00
_cell.angle_beta   90.00
_cell.angle_gamma   90.00
#
_symmetry.space_group_name_H-M   'P 1'
#
loop_
_entity.id
_entity.type
_entity.pdbx_description
1 polymer ?
#
loop_
_entity_poly.entity_id
_entity_poly.type
_entity_poly.pdbx_seq_one_letter_code
_entity_poly.pdbx_strand_id
1 'polypeptide(L)'
;MDLLFIADPLDTFKVSKDSTLAMMRVAQAAGHRLWFCQSRHVLWRSNAVVADCQPLVIKPSSTAWYELGAIQDRALNSFSAV
;
A
#
# COMPACT_ATOMS: atom_id res chain seq x y z
N MET A 1 9.73 0.62 9.01
CA MET A 1 9.20 -0.70 8.60
C MET A 1 8.61 -0.57 7.21
N ASP A 2 8.59 -1.66 6.44
CA ASP A 2 7.82 -1.75 5.19
C ASP A 2 6.45 -2.35 5.53
N LEU A 3 5.37 -1.59 5.33
CA LEU A 3 4.00 -2.00 5.61
C LEU A 3 3.24 -2.12 4.29
N LEU A 4 2.67 -3.29 4.01
CA LEU A 4 1.82 -3.51 2.85
C LEU A 4 0.37 -3.24 3.22
N PHE A 5 -0.34 -2.51 2.37
CA PHE A 5 -1.79 -2.36 2.43
C PHE A 5 -2.38 -3.05 1.21
N ILE A 6 -3.19 -4.08 1.45
CA ILE A 6 -3.98 -4.75 0.40
C ILE A 6 -5.40 -4.17 0.45
N ALA A 7 -5.77 -3.37 -0.54
CA ALA A 7 -7.06 -2.67 -0.53
C ALA A 7 -7.63 -2.47 -1.95
N ASP A 8 -8.84 -1.92 -2.00
CA ASP A 8 -9.48 -1.45 -3.22
C ASP A 8 -8.63 -0.39 -3.95
N PRO A 9 -8.89 -0.09 -5.24
CA PRO A 9 -8.17 0.97 -5.94
C PRO A 9 -8.16 2.27 -5.14
N LEU A 10 -6.99 2.89 -4.98
CA LEU A 10 -6.86 4.12 -4.19
C LEU A 10 -7.84 5.19 -4.68
N ASP A 11 -8.02 5.34 -6.00
CA ASP A 11 -8.98 6.28 -6.60
C ASP A 11 -10.44 6.16 -6.09
N THR A 12 -10.85 5.02 -5.52
CA THR A 12 -12.21 4.84 -4.98
C THR A 12 -12.35 5.29 -3.53
N PHE A 13 -11.26 5.67 -2.86
CA PHE A 13 -11.28 6.02 -1.44
C PHE A 13 -11.98 7.35 -1.21
N LYS A 14 -12.87 7.37 -0.19
CA LYS A 14 -13.46 8.62 0.30
C LYS A 14 -12.51 9.24 1.32
N VAL A 15 -11.69 10.19 0.87
CA VAL A 15 -10.62 10.83 1.66
C VAL A 15 -11.05 11.31 3.05
N SER A 16 -12.32 11.69 3.23
CA SER A 16 -12.89 12.18 4.49
C SER A 16 -13.43 11.11 5.44
N LYS A 17 -13.56 9.85 5.02
CA LYS A 17 -14.25 8.79 5.79
C LYS A 17 -13.55 7.43 5.78
N ASP A 18 -12.41 7.33 5.11
CA ASP A 18 -11.72 6.07 4.94
C ASP A 18 -10.75 5.80 6.10
N SER A 19 -11.02 4.76 6.89
CA SER A 19 -10.17 4.35 8.01
C SER A 19 -8.84 3.76 7.54
N THR A 20 -8.79 3.11 6.37
CA THR A 20 -7.55 2.61 5.76
C THR A 20 -6.62 3.77 5.43
N LEU A 21 -7.15 4.84 4.83
CA LEU A 21 -6.37 6.06 4.58
C LEU A 21 -5.87 6.72 5.87
N ALA A 22 -6.70 6.74 6.92
CA ALA A 22 -6.29 7.26 8.22
C ALA A 22 -5.10 6.47 8.79
N MET A 23 -5.14 5.13 8.72
CA MET A 23 -4.03 4.26 9.13
C MET A 23 -2.77 4.49 8.30
N MET A 24 -2.89 4.61 6.98
CA MET A 24 -1.76 4.91 6.08
C MET A 24 -1.09 6.24 6.45
N ARG A 25 -1.87 7.30 6.71
CA ARG A 25 -1.34 8.62 7.11
C ARG A 25 -0.54 8.55 8.40
N VAL A 26 -1.08 7.86 9.42
CA VAL A 26 -0.41 7.69 10.72
C VAL A 26 0.88 6.88 10.56
N ALA A 27 0.83 5.78 9.80
CA ALA A 27 2.00 4.95 9.53
C ALA A 27 3.11 5.74 8.81
N GLN A 28 2.76 6.54 7.80
CA GLN A 28 3.72 7.40 7.11
C GLN A 28 4.29 8.49 8.03
N ALA A 29 3.44 9.12 8.85
CA ALA A 29 3.88 10.13 9.82
C ALA A 29 4.82 9.54 10.89
N ALA A 30 4.66 8.25 11.22
CA ALA A 30 5.57 7.49 12.09
C ALA A 30 6.88 7.06 11.38
N GLY A 31 7.11 7.47 10.13
CA GLY A 31 8.33 7.14 9.37
C GLY A 31 8.32 5.73 8.77
N HIS A 32 7.18 5.07 8.67
CA HIS A 32 7.07 3.79 7.98
C HIS A 32 6.93 3.98 6.46
N ARG A 33 7.46 3.04 5.70
CA ARG A 33 7.34 2.99 4.25
C ARG A 33 6.06 2.24 3.90
N LEU A 34 5.19 2.87 3.15
CA LEU A 34 3.94 2.26 2.73
C LEU A 34 4.12 1.58 1.38
N TRP A 35 3.44 0.46 1.25
CA TRP A 35 3.31 -0.30 0.01
C TRP A 35 1.84 -0.59 -0.23
N PHE A 36 1.47 -0.69 -1.49
CA PHE A 36 0.10 -0.93 -1.91
C PHE A 36 0.06 -2.02 -2.96
N CYS A 37 -0.91 -2.92 -2.84
CA CYS A 37 -1.37 -3.76 -3.93
C CYS A 37 -2.89 -3.98 -3.80
N GLN A 38 -3.49 -4.54 -4.84
CA GLN A 38 -4.89 -4.96 -4.80
C GLN A 38 -4.95 -6.49 -4.65
N SER A 39 -6.04 -7.03 -4.12
CA SER A 39 -6.16 -8.48 -3.87
C SER A 39 -5.93 -9.32 -5.14
N ARG A 40 -6.33 -8.81 -6.31
CA ARG A 40 -6.10 -9.48 -7.61
C ARG A 40 -4.63 -9.59 -8.02
N HIS A 41 -3.73 -8.84 -7.38
CA HIS A 41 -2.29 -8.90 -7.65
C HIS A 41 -1.60 -9.96 -6.78
N VAL A 42 -2.28 -10.55 -5.81
CA VAL A 42 -1.71 -11.56 -4.91
C VAL A 42 -1.79 -12.93 -5.57
N LEU A 43 -0.68 -13.65 -5.59
CA LEU A 43 -0.59 -14.96 -6.22
C LEU A 43 0.33 -15.90 -5.41
N TRP A 44 0.05 -17.20 -5.51
CA TRP A 44 0.93 -18.24 -4.97
C TRP A 44 1.88 -18.72 -6.06
N ARG A 45 3.19 -18.57 -5.87
CA ARG A 45 4.22 -19.01 -6.83
C ARG A 45 5.50 -19.38 -6.09
N SER A 46 6.17 -20.42 -6.57
CA SER A 46 7.46 -20.87 -6.02
C SER A 46 7.44 -21.10 -4.50
N ASN A 47 6.35 -21.70 -4.00
CA ASN A 47 6.12 -21.99 -2.59
C ASN A 47 6.07 -20.74 -1.67
N ALA A 48 5.69 -19.58 -2.21
CA ALA A 48 5.50 -18.33 -1.47
C ALA A 48 4.27 -17.57 -1.97
N VAL A 49 3.68 -16.75 -1.08
CA VAL A 49 2.70 -15.73 -1.47
C VAL A 49 3.47 -14.49 -1.94
N VAL A 50 3.26 -14.09 -3.18
CA VAL A 50 3.89 -12.91 -3.80
C VAL A 50 2.82 -11.96 -4.35
N ALA A 51 3.17 -10.70 -4.53
CA ALA A 51 2.29 -9.72 -5.16
C ALA A 51 3.08 -8.64 -5.92
N ASP A 52 2.44 -8.12 -6.97
CA ASP A 52 2.84 -6.88 -7.62
C ASP A 52 2.48 -5.69 -6.72
N CYS A 53 3.47 -5.19 -6.00
CA CYS A 53 3.35 -4.11 -5.03
C CYS A 53 3.97 -2.82 -5.54
N GLN A 54 3.40 -1.68 -5.16
CA GLN A 54 3.94 -0.36 -5.48
C GLN A 54 4.27 0.40 -4.19
N PRO A 55 5.42 1.08 -4.10
CA PRO A 55 5.65 2.06 -3.04
C PRO A 55 4.56 3.12 -3.06
N LEU A 56 4.02 3.48 -1.90
CA LEU A 56 2.94 4.45 -1.75
C LEU A 56 3.41 5.64 -0.93
N VAL A 57 3.15 6.85 -1.43
CA VAL A 57 3.31 8.10 -0.69
C VAL A 57 1.96 8.79 -0.60
N ILE A 58 1.50 9.09 0.61
CA ILE A 58 0.30 9.90 0.85
C ILE A 58 0.67 11.38 0.84
N LYS A 59 -0.07 12.19 0.08
CA LYS A 59 0.13 13.64 -0.12
C LYS A 59 -1.14 14.43 0.23
N PRO A 60 -1.41 14.72 1.52
CA PRO A 60 -2.67 15.34 1.95
C PRO A 60 -2.96 16.72 1.33
N SER A 61 -1.94 17.47 0.94
CA SER A 61 -2.04 18.87 0.47
C SER A 61 -1.90 19.03 -1.05
N SER A 62 -1.96 17.94 -1.81
CA SER A 62 -1.77 17.92 -3.27
C SER A 62 -3.11 17.68 -3.99
N THR A 63 -3.23 18.12 -5.24
CA THR A 63 -4.38 17.85 -6.11
C THR A 63 -4.63 16.35 -6.28
N ALA A 64 -3.54 15.57 -6.38
CA ALA A 64 -3.56 14.12 -6.22
C ALA A 64 -3.11 13.78 -4.80
N TRP A 65 -3.97 13.10 -4.02
CA TRP A 65 -3.73 12.86 -2.60
C TRP A 65 -2.77 11.69 -2.31
N TYR A 66 -2.28 11.00 -3.35
CA TYR A 66 -1.27 9.95 -3.26
C TYR A 66 -0.37 9.92 -4.49
N GLU A 67 0.74 9.19 -4.38
CA GLU A 67 1.64 8.83 -5.48
C GLU A 67 2.06 7.37 -5.35
N LEU A 68 2.10 6.66 -6.48
CA LEU A 68 2.60 5.30 -6.57
C LEU A 68 3.94 5.26 -7.32
N GLY A 69 4.88 4.49 -6.79
CA GLY A 69 6.13 4.18 -7.46
C GLY A 69 5.99 3.05 -8.50
N ALA A 70 7.14 2.60 -9.03
CA ALA A 70 7.19 1.46 -9.93
C ALA A 70 6.70 0.16 -9.26
N ILE A 71 6.06 -0.71 -10.05
CA ILE A 71 5.64 -2.04 -9.62
C ILE A 71 6.87 -2.89 -9.29
N GLN A 72 6.79 -3.62 -8.19
CA GLN A 72 7.80 -4.57 -7.72
C GLN A 72 7.12 -5.85 -7.27
N ASP A 73 7.58 -6.98 -7.81
CA ASP A 73 7.19 -8.31 -7.38
C ASP A 73 7.85 -8.62 -6.03
N ARG A 74 7.06 -8.76 -4.98
CA ARG A 74 7.54 -8.96 -3.61
C ARG A 74 6.80 -10.09 -2.90
N ALA A 75 7.55 -10.90 -2.16
CA ALA A 75 6.95 -11.87 -1.23
C ALA A 75 6.28 -11.15 -0.06
N LEU A 76 5.07 -11.57 0.31
CA LEU A 76 4.29 -10.93 1.38
C LEU A 76 4.99 -11.04 2.74
N ASN A 77 5.71 -12.14 2.98
CA ASN A 77 6.50 -12.33 4.21
C ASN A 77 7.76 -11.45 4.29
N SER A 78 8.07 -10.66 3.25
CA SER A 78 9.14 -9.65 3.30
C SER A 78 8.70 -8.33 3.94
N PHE A 79 7.39 -8.12 4.11
CA PHE A 79 6.85 -6.95 4.79
C PHE A 79 6.81 -7.17 6.29
N SER A 80 6.93 -6.09 7.05
CA SER A 80 6.84 -6.16 8.51
C SER A 80 5.40 -6.37 8.99
N ALA A 81 4.42 -5.95 8.20
CA ALA A 81 3.00 -6.25 8.35
C ALA A 81 2.28 -6.11 7.00
N VAL A 82 1.12 -6.76 6.88
CA VAL A 82 0.22 -6.77 5.73
C VAL A 82 -1.20 -6.48 6.22
#